data_AF-A0A2N1SD22-F1
#
_entry.id   AF-A0A2N1SD22-F1
#
_cell.length_a   1.000
_cell.length_b   1.000
_cell.length_c   1.000
_cell.angle_alpha   90.00
_cell.angle_beta   90.00
_cell.angle_gamma   90.00
#
_symmetry.space_group_name_H-M   'P 1'
#
loop_
_entity.id
_entity.type
_entity.pdbx_description
1 polymer ?
#
loop_
_entity_poly.entity_id
_entity_poly.type
_entity_poly.pdbx_seq_one_letter_code
_entity_poly.pdbx_strand_id
1 'polypeptide(L)'
;MDEDTLKKLSDDIADIKRAVKRNDPLLHDVAAPPGWAAFSLVAGIILTLFALPAHILTTRYGSFDAIPTGAKTALWAVLALFLIGGGVSKVLLMTRKAARVDGRDGLAKVVDAFYGGRQAHVTIPLTVGFVAAAAYAFFVGEPWIALPVTSFLIGVIANGVAIRCGLRSYYVIGYWGILMGLVSAPFVEAAPFLWLLIIYGGMLFVFALAQFAETRATGKGDDDRAPGR
;
A
#
# COMPACT_ATOMS: atom_id res chain seq x y z
N MET A 1 16.88 34.92 -33.30
CA MET A 1 16.83 33.71 -32.45
C MET A 1 17.07 32.55 -33.39
N ASP A 2 18.10 31.75 -33.17
CA ASP A 2 18.42 30.63 -34.07
C ASP A 2 17.46 29.45 -33.85
N GLU A 3 17.39 28.54 -34.83
CA GLU A 3 16.55 27.33 -34.75
C GLU A 3 16.99 26.38 -33.62
N ASP A 4 18.30 26.35 -33.33
CA ASP A 4 18.86 25.49 -32.29
C ASP A 4 18.41 25.90 -30.88
N THR A 5 18.32 27.21 -30.60
CA THR A 5 17.81 27.76 -29.33
C THR A 5 16.32 27.48 -29.19
N LEU A 6 15.56 27.57 -30.29
CA LEU A 6 14.13 27.24 -30.33
C LEU A 6 13.87 25.77 -30.02
N LYS A 7 14.68 24.89 -30.61
CA LYS A 7 14.61 23.44 -30.37
C LYS A 7 14.96 23.10 -28.92
N LYS A 8 16.03 23.72 -28.39
CA LYS A 8 16.46 23.52 -27.00
C LYS A 8 15.39 23.96 -25.99
N LEU A 9 14.76 25.12 -26.22
CA LEU A 9 13.63 25.59 -25.41
C LEU A 9 12.42 24.66 -25.48
N SER A 10 12.10 24.12 -26.66
CA SER A 10 11.02 23.14 -26.82
C SER A 10 11.29 21.85 -26.04
N ASP A 11 12.52 21.35 -26.10
CA ASP A 11 12.94 20.15 -25.39
C ASP A 11 12.92 20.38 -23.86
N ASP A 12 13.44 21.52 -23.40
CA ASP A 12 13.40 21.90 -21.98
C ASP A 12 11.95 22.05 -21.48
N ILE A 13 11.06 22.65 -22.27
CA ILE A 13 9.63 22.77 -21.93
C ILE A 13 8.99 21.37 -21.88
N ALA A 14 9.34 20.47 -22.78
CA ALA A 14 8.81 19.10 -22.80
C ALA A 14 9.29 18.31 -21.58
N ASP A 15 10.55 18.48 -21.18
CA ASP A 15 11.13 17.83 -20.03
C ASP A 15 10.63 18.42 -18.71
N ILE A 16 10.43 19.73 -18.63
CA ILE A 16 9.74 20.37 -17.50
C ILE A 16 8.29 19.89 -17.42
N LYS A 17 7.56 19.80 -18.54
CA LYS A 17 6.20 19.23 -18.56
C LYS A 17 6.20 17.77 -18.11
N ARG A 18 7.19 16.97 -18.51
CA ARG A 18 7.32 15.59 -18.04
C ARG A 18 7.65 15.51 -16.56
N ALA A 19 8.53 16.36 -16.06
CA ALA A 19 8.93 16.42 -14.66
C ALA A 19 7.75 16.85 -13.77
N VAL A 20 7.04 17.92 -14.15
CA VAL A 20 5.85 18.43 -13.44
C VAL A 20 4.71 17.41 -13.47
N LYS A 21 4.52 16.69 -14.58
CA LYS A 21 3.45 15.68 -14.68
C LYS A 21 3.76 14.37 -13.95
N ARG A 22 5.03 14.12 -13.60
CA ARG A 22 5.48 12.89 -12.92
C ARG A 22 5.65 13.03 -11.40
N ASN A 23 5.63 14.25 -10.87
CA ASN A 23 5.80 14.50 -9.44
C ASN A 23 4.87 15.63 -9.03
N ASP A 24 3.61 15.30 -8.72
CA ASP A 24 2.79 16.24 -7.97
C ASP A 24 3.31 16.22 -6.52
N PRO A 25 3.95 17.29 -6.01
CA PRO A 25 4.52 17.31 -4.67
C PRO A 25 3.47 17.04 -3.60
N LEU A 26 2.21 17.41 -3.86
CA LEU A 26 1.09 17.13 -2.98
C LEU A 26 0.83 15.63 -2.88
N LEU A 27 0.88 14.90 -4.00
CA LEU A 27 0.71 13.44 -4.00
C LEU A 27 1.85 12.74 -3.28
N HIS A 28 3.10 13.16 -3.52
CA HIS A 28 4.26 12.62 -2.82
C HIS A 28 4.12 12.76 -1.30
N ASP A 29 3.79 13.97 -0.84
CA ASP A 29 3.67 14.31 0.58
C ASP A 29 2.51 13.62 1.30
N VAL A 30 1.42 13.36 0.57
CA VAL A 30 0.22 12.73 1.12
C VAL A 30 0.30 11.21 1.05
N ALA A 31 1.00 10.65 0.05
CA ALA A 31 1.14 9.21 -0.13
C ALA A 31 2.07 8.56 0.91
N ALA A 32 3.07 9.28 1.43
CA ALA A 32 3.98 8.76 2.45
C ALA A 32 4.19 9.79 3.58
N PRO A 33 3.19 10.02 4.44
CA PRO A 33 3.32 10.97 5.54
C PRO A 33 4.35 10.47 6.58
N PRO A 34 4.98 11.38 7.34
CA PRO A 34 5.82 10.99 8.47
C PRO A 34 5.07 10.04 9.43
N GLY A 35 5.71 8.92 9.77
CA GLY A 35 5.11 7.88 10.61
C GLY A 35 4.49 6.71 9.83
N TRP A 36 4.39 6.78 8.50
CA TRP A 36 3.85 5.69 7.69
C TRP A 36 4.70 4.42 7.80
N ALA A 37 6.03 4.54 7.90
CA ALA A 37 6.92 3.41 8.15
C ALA A 37 6.59 2.69 9.48
N ALA A 38 6.42 3.46 10.57
CA ALA A 38 6.09 2.91 11.88
C ALA A 38 4.68 2.30 11.90
N PHE A 39 3.72 2.96 11.25
CA PHE A 39 2.36 2.44 11.08
C PHE A 39 2.39 1.08 10.37
N SER A 40 3.11 0.96 9.25
CA SER A 40 3.20 -0.28 8.49
C SER A 40 3.95 -1.38 9.26
N LEU A 41 4.98 -1.03 10.02
CA LEU A 41 5.66 -1.99 10.89
C LEU A 41 4.70 -2.56 11.96
N VAL A 42 3.96 -1.70 12.66
CA VAL A 42 2.97 -2.11 13.67
C VAL A 42 1.86 -2.95 13.02
N ALA A 43 1.37 -2.52 11.86
CA ALA A 43 0.40 -3.29 11.08
C ALA A 43 0.90 -4.70 10.74
N GLY A 44 2.16 -4.82 10.29
CA GLY A 44 2.79 -6.11 9.98
C GLY A 44 2.92 -7.01 11.22
N ILE A 45 3.28 -6.44 12.38
CA ILE A 45 3.33 -7.16 13.66
C ILE A 45 1.95 -7.68 14.04
N ILE A 46 0.92 -6.83 14.00
CA ILE A 46 -0.45 -7.23 14.37
C ILE A 46 -0.95 -8.34 13.44
N LEU A 47 -0.71 -8.21 12.14
CA LEU A 47 -1.10 -9.25 11.19
C LEU A 47 -0.33 -10.56 11.42
N THR A 48 0.93 -10.49 11.85
CA THR A 48 1.71 -11.67 12.26
C THR A 48 1.12 -12.33 13.51
N LEU A 49 0.72 -11.52 14.50
CA LEU A 49 0.06 -11.99 15.73
C LEU A 49 -1.32 -12.61 15.46
N PHE A 50 -1.95 -12.30 14.33
CA PHE A 50 -3.16 -12.98 13.88
C PHE A 50 -2.83 -14.25 13.08
N ALA A 51 -2.05 -14.10 12.01
CA ALA A 51 -1.87 -15.12 10.99
C ALA A 51 -1.05 -16.31 11.48
N LEU A 52 0.02 -16.07 12.26
CA LEU A 52 0.89 -17.15 12.72
C LEU A 52 0.19 -18.05 13.77
N PRO A 53 -0.45 -17.51 14.82
CA PRO A 53 -1.22 -18.36 15.74
C PRO A 53 -2.40 -19.05 15.06
N ALA A 54 -3.10 -18.37 14.14
CA ALA A 54 -4.17 -18.98 13.36
C ALA A 54 -3.65 -20.20 12.57
N HIS A 55 -2.52 -20.07 11.88
CA HIS A 55 -1.90 -21.16 11.13
C HIS A 55 -1.50 -22.35 12.03
N ILE A 56 -0.87 -22.07 13.18
CA ILE A 56 -0.49 -23.12 14.15
C ILE A 56 -1.72 -23.84 14.68
N LEU A 57 -2.77 -23.09 15.02
CA LEU A 57 -4.01 -23.66 15.54
C LEU A 57 -4.76 -24.46 14.47
N THR A 58 -4.86 -23.99 13.23
CA THR A 58 -5.51 -24.78 12.17
C THR A 58 -4.74 -26.05 11.85
N THR A 59 -3.41 -26.02 11.90
CA THR A 59 -2.59 -27.22 11.71
C THR A 59 -2.80 -28.22 12.85
N ARG A 60 -3.00 -27.73 14.08
CA ARG A 60 -3.25 -28.58 15.26
C ARG A 60 -4.67 -29.16 15.32
N TYR A 61 -5.68 -28.37 14.97
CA TYR A 61 -7.10 -28.73 15.10
C TYR A 61 -7.71 -29.23 13.78
N GLY A 62 -6.98 -29.19 12.67
CA GLY A 62 -7.39 -29.65 11.34
C GLY A 62 -8.14 -28.59 10.51
N SER A 63 -8.89 -27.69 11.14
CA SER A 63 -9.57 -26.58 10.47
C SER A 63 -9.71 -25.37 11.38
N PHE A 64 -10.06 -24.21 10.81
CA PHE A 64 -10.36 -23.01 11.61
C PHE A 64 -11.61 -23.20 12.47
N ASP A 65 -12.62 -23.92 11.97
CA ASP A 65 -13.86 -24.16 12.71
C ASP A 65 -13.66 -25.03 13.94
N ALA A 66 -12.72 -25.98 13.87
CA ALA A 66 -12.37 -26.89 14.97
C ALA A 66 -11.57 -26.22 16.10
N ILE A 67 -11.10 -24.96 15.92
CA ILE A 67 -10.39 -24.23 16.96
C ILE A 67 -11.35 -23.92 18.13
N PRO A 68 -10.91 -24.08 19.40
CA PRO A 68 -11.71 -23.70 20.56
C PRO A 68 -12.20 -22.25 20.51
N THR A 69 -13.44 -22.01 20.93
CA THR A 69 -14.10 -20.69 20.84
C THR A 69 -13.26 -19.57 21.48
N GLY A 70 -12.65 -19.81 22.65
CA GLY A 70 -11.80 -18.80 23.30
C GLY A 70 -10.62 -18.33 22.44
N ALA A 71 -9.95 -19.26 21.74
CA ALA A 71 -8.85 -18.94 20.84
C ALA A 71 -9.34 -18.22 19.58
N LYS A 72 -10.48 -18.64 19.01
CA LYS A 72 -11.10 -17.93 17.87
C LYS A 72 -11.45 -16.49 18.24
N THR A 73 -12.07 -16.27 19.41
CA THR A 73 -12.42 -14.93 19.89
C THR A 73 -11.17 -14.06 20.06
N ALA A 74 -10.07 -14.61 20.60
CA ALA A 74 -8.81 -13.88 20.70
C ALA A 74 -8.25 -13.48 19.32
N LEU A 75 -8.27 -14.39 18.33
CA LEU A 75 -7.86 -14.08 16.95
C LEU A 75 -8.72 -12.96 16.34
N TRP A 76 -10.04 -13.06 16.48
CA TRP A 76 -10.96 -12.03 15.99
C TRP A 76 -10.76 -10.68 16.69
N ALA A 77 -10.45 -10.68 17.99
CA ALA A 77 -10.15 -9.45 18.73
C ALA A 77 -8.88 -8.75 18.20
N VAL A 78 -7.82 -9.52 17.90
CA VAL A 78 -6.59 -8.98 17.28
C VAL A 78 -6.89 -8.38 15.90
N LEU A 79 -7.67 -9.08 15.08
CA LEU A 79 -8.05 -8.57 13.74
C LEU A 79 -8.96 -7.34 13.83
N ALA A 80 -9.91 -7.32 14.76
CA ALA A 80 -10.77 -6.16 14.98
C ALA A 80 -9.97 -4.93 15.43
N LEU A 81 -9.01 -5.11 16.36
CA LEU A 81 -8.10 -4.06 16.78
C LEU A 81 -7.28 -3.52 15.61
N PHE A 82 -6.83 -4.42 14.71
CA PHE A 82 -6.14 -4.01 13.49
C PHE A 82 -7.01 -3.18 12.56
N LEU A 83 -8.22 -3.66 12.25
CA LEU A 83 -9.12 -2.99 11.29
C LEU A 83 -9.57 -1.62 11.82
N ILE A 84 -10.00 -1.57 13.09
CA ILE A 84 -10.49 -0.34 13.72
C ILE A 84 -9.33 0.61 13.97
N GLY A 85 -8.28 0.15 14.67
CA GLY A 85 -7.13 0.95 15.01
C GLY A 85 -6.39 1.42 13.76
N GLY A 86 -6.08 0.51 12.85
CA GLY A 86 -5.41 0.79 11.59
C GLY A 86 -6.21 1.73 10.69
N GLY A 87 -7.52 1.49 10.55
CA GLY A 87 -8.42 2.34 9.78
C GLY A 87 -8.51 3.76 10.33
N VAL A 88 -8.78 3.90 11.64
CA VAL A 88 -8.86 5.20 12.31
C VAL A 88 -7.52 5.93 12.25
N SER A 89 -6.40 5.27 12.58
CA SER A 89 -5.07 5.88 12.49
C SER A 89 -4.74 6.36 11.08
N LYS A 90 -5.05 5.56 10.05
CA LYS A 90 -4.85 5.95 8.64
C LYS A 90 -5.65 7.20 8.28
N VAL A 91 -6.95 7.23 8.61
CA VAL A 91 -7.79 8.41 8.35
C VAL A 91 -7.25 9.63 9.09
N LEU A 92 -6.90 9.50 10.38
CA LEU A 92 -6.36 10.61 11.16
C LEU A 92 -5.03 11.15 10.60
N LEU A 93 -4.12 10.27 10.18
CA LEU A 93 -2.84 10.67 9.58
C LEU A 93 -3.06 11.41 8.24
N MET A 94 -3.93 10.87 7.38
CA MET A 94 -4.25 11.49 6.10
C MET A 94 -4.95 12.85 6.29
N THR A 95 -5.96 12.93 7.16
CA THR A 95 -6.69 14.18 7.44
C THR A 95 -5.77 15.24 8.04
N ARG A 96 -4.89 14.88 8.98
CA ARG A 96 -3.91 15.81 9.57
C ARG A 96 -2.93 16.34 8.54
N LYS A 97 -2.45 15.50 7.62
CA LYS A 97 -1.54 15.92 6.56
C LYS A 97 -2.25 16.77 5.51
N ALA A 98 -3.45 16.37 5.08
CA ALA A 98 -4.27 17.13 4.15
C ALA A 98 -4.59 18.54 4.67
N ALA A 99 -4.93 18.68 5.95
CA ALA A 99 -5.19 19.98 6.58
C ALA A 99 -3.95 20.89 6.61
N ARG A 100 -2.74 20.33 6.68
CA ARG A 100 -1.48 21.09 6.65
C ARG A 100 -1.08 21.56 5.26
N VAL A 101 -1.47 20.84 4.21
CA VAL A 101 -1.05 21.14 2.84
C VAL A 101 -1.95 22.18 2.17
N ASP A 102 -3.26 22.17 2.42
CA ASP A 102 -4.20 23.01 1.65
C ASP A 102 -5.38 23.62 2.44
N GLY A 103 -5.38 23.53 3.78
CA GLY A 103 -6.43 24.14 4.59
C GLY A 103 -7.82 23.54 4.34
N ARG A 104 -8.79 24.37 3.88
CA ARG A 104 -10.25 24.06 3.84
C ARG A 104 -10.65 22.93 2.88
N ASP A 105 -9.93 22.73 1.78
CA ASP A 105 -10.30 21.76 0.73
C ASP A 105 -9.52 20.43 0.81
N GLY A 106 -8.62 20.29 1.80
CA GLY A 106 -7.51 19.34 1.79
C GLY A 106 -7.86 17.89 1.44
N LEU A 107 -8.90 17.29 2.05
CA LEU A 107 -9.23 15.89 1.79
C LEU A 107 -9.88 15.68 0.41
N ALA A 108 -10.74 16.61 -0.03
CA ALA A 108 -11.40 16.53 -1.33
C ALA A 108 -10.39 16.62 -2.47
N LYS A 109 -9.39 17.51 -2.34
CA LYS A 109 -8.31 17.64 -3.32
C LYS A 109 -7.39 16.42 -3.33
N VAL A 110 -7.11 15.82 -2.18
CA VAL A 110 -6.39 14.53 -2.12
C VAL A 110 -7.18 13.44 -2.83
N VAL A 111 -8.48 13.34 -2.57
CA VAL A 111 -9.35 12.37 -3.24
C VAL A 111 -9.37 12.63 -4.75
N ASP A 112 -9.51 13.88 -5.20
CA ASP A 112 -9.46 14.22 -6.62
C ASP A 112 -8.09 13.92 -7.25
N ALA A 113 -6.99 14.13 -6.53
CA ALA A 113 -5.66 13.80 -7.02
C ALA A 113 -5.44 12.27 -7.18
N PHE A 114 -6.01 11.46 -6.28
CA PHE A 114 -5.92 9.99 -6.32
C PHE A 114 -6.98 9.31 -7.20
N TYR A 115 -8.18 9.89 -7.32
CA TYR A 115 -9.34 9.26 -7.94
C TYR A 115 -9.97 10.09 -9.06
N GLY A 116 -9.49 11.30 -9.32
CA GLY A 116 -10.02 12.19 -10.36
C GLY A 116 -9.46 11.93 -11.76
N GLY A 117 -10.16 12.48 -12.75
CA GLY A 117 -9.77 12.50 -14.16
C GLY A 117 -9.39 11.12 -14.72
N ARG A 118 -8.20 11.03 -15.34
CA ARG A 118 -7.71 9.78 -15.94
C ARG A 118 -7.45 8.66 -14.93
N GLN A 119 -7.23 8.98 -13.66
CA GLN A 119 -6.98 7.94 -12.66
C GLN A 119 -8.24 7.19 -12.28
N ALA A 120 -9.40 7.85 -12.31
CA ALA A 120 -10.69 7.23 -12.09
C ALA A 120 -10.84 5.97 -12.96
N HIS A 121 -10.45 6.09 -14.24
CA HIS A 121 -10.53 5.00 -15.22
C HIS A 121 -9.55 3.85 -14.99
N VAL A 122 -8.59 3.99 -14.08
CA VAL A 122 -7.68 2.91 -13.66
C VAL A 122 -8.09 2.39 -12.29
N THR A 123 -8.24 3.28 -11.31
CA THR A 123 -8.50 2.88 -9.93
C THR A 123 -9.92 2.34 -9.73
N ILE A 124 -10.94 2.90 -10.38
CA ILE A 124 -12.33 2.44 -10.21
C ILE A 124 -12.49 1.02 -10.75
N PRO A 125 -12.11 0.69 -12.01
CA PRO A 125 -12.24 -0.69 -12.49
C PRO A 125 -11.42 -1.69 -11.67
N LEU A 126 -10.21 -1.32 -11.23
CA LEU A 126 -9.41 -2.20 -10.37
C LEU A 126 -10.04 -2.41 -9.00
N THR A 127 -10.63 -1.37 -8.39
CA THR A 127 -11.35 -1.48 -7.12
C THR A 127 -12.61 -2.32 -7.26
N VAL A 128 -13.38 -2.12 -8.33
CA VAL A 128 -14.55 -2.94 -8.63
C VAL A 128 -14.13 -4.40 -8.86
N GLY A 129 -13.08 -4.62 -9.65
CA GLY A 129 -12.51 -5.96 -9.87
C GLY A 129 -12.04 -6.62 -8.59
N PHE A 130 -11.43 -5.86 -7.68
CA PHE A 130 -11.03 -6.33 -6.35
C PHE A 130 -12.23 -6.83 -5.54
N VAL A 131 -13.28 -6.01 -5.45
CA VAL A 131 -14.49 -6.36 -4.68
C VAL A 131 -15.22 -7.53 -5.34
N ALA A 132 -15.38 -7.49 -6.66
CA ALA A 132 -16.06 -8.53 -7.42
C ALA A 132 -15.32 -9.87 -7.35
N ALA A 133 -14.00 -9.88 -7.48
CA ALA A 133 -13.20 -11.10 -7.39
C ALA A 133 -13.23 -11.69 -5.98
N ALA A 134 -13.14 -10.85 -4.93
CA ALA A 134 -13.31 -11.31 -3.56
C ALA A 134 -14.71 -11.92 -3.37
N ALA A 135 -15.77 -11.20 -3.73
CA ALA A 135 -17.15 -11.68 -3.62
C ALA A 135 -17.38 -12.99 -4.40
N TYR A 136 -16.81 -13.10 -5.60
CA TYR A 136 -16.90 -14.30 -6.43
C TYR A 136 -16.19 -15.50 -5.77
N ALA A 137 -15.01 -15.30 -5.19
CA ALA A 137 -14.28 -16.35 -4.46
C ALA A 137 -15.13 -16.93 -3.30
N PHE A 138 -15.80 -16.07 -2.53
CA PHE A 138 -16.75 -16.51 -1.51
C PHE A 138 -17.97 -17.23 -2.12
N PHE A 139 -18.50 -16.72 -3.23
CA PHE A 139 -19.67 -17.30 -3.90
C PHE A 139 -19.41 -18.73 -4.41
N VAL A 140 -18.21 -19.02 -4.93
CA VAL A 140 -17.84 -20.36 -5.41
C VAL A 140 -17.36 -21.30 -4.31
N GLY A 141 -17.34 -20.87 -3.05
CA GLY A 141 -16.93 -21.69 -1.91
C GLY A 141 -15.42 -21.80 -1.70
N GLU A 142 -14.62 -21.02 -2.42
CA GLU A 142 -13.15 -21.02 -2.36
C GLU A 142 -12.65 -19.64 -1.85
N PRO A 143 -12.96 -19.26 -0.61
CA PRO A 143 -12.72 -17.90 -0.12
C PRO A 143 -11.25 -17.53 -0.07
N TRP A 144 -10.33 -18.50 0.04
CA TRP A 144 -8.91 -18.21 0.15
C TRP A 144 -8.29 -17.80 -1.18
N ILE A 145 -8.90 -18.13 -2.32
CA ILE A 145 -8.56 -17.57 -3.64
C ILE A 145 -8.72 -16.04 -3.67
N ALA A 146 -9.52 -15.46 -2.78
CA ALA A 146 -9.57 -14.00 -2.65
C ALA A 146 -8.19 -13.42 -2.34
N LEU A 147 -7.35 -14.07 -1.52
CA LEU A 147 -6.02 -13.58 -1.12
C LEU A 147 -5.07 -13.31 -2.31
N PRO A 148 -4.75 -14.30 -3.18
CA PRO A 148 -3.87 -14.07 -4.33
C PRO A 148 -4.40 -12.99 -5.27
N VAL A 149 -5.71 -13.02 -5.57
CA VAL A 149 -6.32 -12.10 -6.52
C VAL A 149 -6.31 -10.66 -5.99
N THR A 150 -6.71 -10.48 -4.73
CA THR A 150 -6.68 -9.17 -4.07
C THR A 150 -5.27 -8.63 -3.94
N SER A 151 -4.29 -9.47 -3.63
CA SER A 151 -2.86 -9.10 -3.60
C SER A 151 -2.35 -8.62 -4.95
N PHE A 152 -2.67 -9.35 -6.02
CA PHE A 152 -2.28 -8.98 -7.38
C PHE A 152 -2.85 -7.60 -7.76
N LEU A 153 -4.15 -7.40 -7.53
CA LEU A 153 -4.81 -6.12 -7.83
C LEU A 153 -4.29 -4.96 -6.98
N ILE A 154 -4.06 -5.19 -5.68
CA ILE A 154 -3.39 -4.20 -4.81
C ILE A 154 -2.00 -3.87 -5.35
N GLY A 155 -1.25 -4.88 -5.83
CA GLY A 155 0.07 -4.68 -6.41
C GLY A 155 0.03 -3.78 -7.65
N VAL A 156 -0.94 -3.98 -8.55
CA VAL A 156 -1.16 -3.11 -9.71
C VAL A 156 -1.51 -1.67 -9.30
N ILE A 157 -2.42 -1.51 -8.34
CA ILE A 157 -2.79 -0.18 -7.80
C ILE A 157 -1.57 0.51 -7.19
N ALA A 158 -0.79 -0.20 -6.38
CA ALA A 158 0.40 0.34 -5.72
C ALA A 158 1.47 0.80 -6.74
N ASN A 159 1.70 0.04 -7.81
CA ASN A 159 2.57 0.48 -8.91
C ASN A 159 2.03 1.74 -9.60
N GLY A 160 0.71 1.85 -9.78
CA GLY A 160 0.08 3.07 -10.29
C GLY A 160 0.32 4.28 -9.38
N VAL A 161 0.25 4.09 -8.06
CA VAL A 161 0.58 5.13 -7.07
C VAL A 161 2.07 5.48 -7.15
N ALA A 162 2.96 4.49 -7.25
CA ALA A 162 4.40 4.70 -7.35
C ALA A 162 4.80 5.58 -8.54
N ILE A 163 4.20 5.33 -9.71
CA ILE A 163 4.46 6.10 -10.94
C ILE A 163 4.09 7.58 -10.77
N ARG A 164 3.03 7.87 -9.99
CA ARG A 164 2.49 9.24 -9.82
C ARG A 164 3.15 10.02 -8.70
N CYS A 165 3.44 9.33 -7.61
CA CYS A 165 3.99 9.94 -6.41
C CYS A 165 5.51 9.95 -6.43
N GLY A 166 6.15 9.22 -7.34
CA GLY A 166 7.62 9.09 -7.39
C GLY A 166 8.21 8.29 -6.23
N LEU A 167 7.38 7.60 -5.43
CA LEU A 167 7.79 6.92 -4.20
C LEU A 167 8.26 5.48 -4.47
N ARG A 168 9.51 5.18 -4.14
CA ARG A 168 10.10 3.85 -4.39
C ARG A 168 9.43 2.76 -3.57
N SER A 169 9.04 3.06 -2.34
CA SER A 169 8.36 2.12 -1.46
C SER A 169 7.08 1.52 -2.07
N TYR A 170 6.36 2.29 -2.89
CA TYR A 170 5.14 1.82 -3.55
C TYR A 170 5.42 0.85 -4.69
N TYR A 171 6.55 0.99 -5.41
CA TYR A 171 7.01 -0.06 -6.34
C TYR A 171 7.31 -1.35 -5.60
N VAL A 172 7.93 -1.26 -4.42
CA VAL A 172 8.27 -2.44 -3.64
C VAL A 172 7.01 -3.20 -3.20
N ILE A 173 5.98 -2.50 -2.67
CA ILE A 173 4.68 -3.12 -2.43
C ILE A 173 4.09 -3.69 -3.71
N GLY A 174 4.14 -2.91 -4.79
CA GLY A 174 3.49 -3.26 -6.05
C GLY A 174 3.99 -4.59 -6.60
N TYR A 175 5.31 -4.71 -6.73
CA TYR A 175 5.94 -5.96 -7.18
C TYR A 175 5.81 -7.09 -6.15
N TRP A 176 5.88 -6.79 -4.85
CA TRP A 176 5.62 -7.82 -3.81
C TRP A 176 4.22 -8.41 -3.96
N GLY A 177 3.19 -7.56 -4.08
CA GLY A 177 1.80 -7.99 -4.20
C GLY A 177 1.52 -8.79 -5.46
N ILE A 178 2.10 -8.37 -6.60
CA ILE A 178 2.00 -9.11 -7.86
C ILE A 178 2.69 -10.48 -7.76
N LEU A 179 3.95 -10.50 -7.32
CA LEU A 179 4.73 -11.75 -7.24
C LEU A 179 4.12 -12.72 -6.23
N MET A 180 3.85 -12.27 -5.01
CA MET A 180 3.30 -13.14 -3.97
C MET A 180 1.86 -13.55 -4.28
N GLY A 181 1.07 -12.71 -4.95
CA GLY A 181 -0.27 -13.08 -5.41
C GLY A 181 -0.25 -14.16 -6.49
N LEU A 182 0.69 -14.11 -7.43
CA LEU A 182 0.84 -15.16 -8.45
C LEU A 182 1.42 -16.46 -7.86
N VAL A 183 2.44 -16.33 -7.00
CA VAL A 183 3.10 -17.49 -6.38
C VAL A 183 2.15 -18.20 -5.41
N SER A 184 1.31 -17.48 -4.68
CA SER A 184 0.40 -18.10 -3.71
C SER A 184 -0.80 -18.79 -4.35
N ALA A 185 -1.21 -18.41 -5.57
CA ALA A 185 -2.41 -18.92 -6.22
C ALA A 185 -2.57 -20.46 -6.18
N PRO A 186 -1.56 -21.28 -6.54
CA PRO A 186 -1.68 -22.73 -6.49
C PRO A 186 -1.56 -23.34 -5.08
N PHE A 187 -1.12 -22.57 -4.07
CA PHE A 187 -0.79 -23.07 -2.73
C PHE A 187 -1.66 -22.47 -1.62
N VAL A 188 -2.54 -21.52 -1.94
CA VAL A 188 -3.25 -20.72 -0.92
C VAL A 188 -4.17 -21.58 -0.07
N GLU A 189 -4.87 -22.54 -0.66
CA GLU A 189 -5.79 -23.44 0.04
C GLU A 189 -5.07 -24.38 1.03
N ALA A 190 -3.83 -24.75 0.74
CA ALA A 190 -3.05 -25.64 1.60
C ALA A 190 -2.59 -24.96 2.90
N ALA A 191 -2.33 -23.65 2.85
CA ALA A 191 -1.82 -22.91 4.00
C ALA A 191 -2.30 -21.44 4.00
N PRO A 192 -3.62 -21.19 4.12
CA PRO A 192 -4.19 -19.86 3.87
C PRO A 192 -3.66 -18.79 4.82
N PHE A 193 -3.54 -19.11 6.11
CA PHE A 193 -3.01 -18.18 7.11
C PHE A 193 -1.50 -17.90 6.93
N LEU A 194 -0.73 -18.88 6.43
CA LEU A 194 0.67 -18.66 6.10
C LEU A 194 0.80 -17.71 4.89
N TRP A 195 -0.03 -17.91 3.87
CA TRP A 195 -0.06 -17.01 2.72
C TRP A 195 -0.58 -15.62 3.06
N LEU A 196 -1.57 -15.50 3.95
CA LEU A 196 -2.00 -14.20 4.51
C LEU A 196 -0.81 -13.45 5.14
N LEU A 197 0.01 -14.16 5.93
CA LEU A 197 1.22 -13.61 6.53
C LEU A 197 2.26 -13.19 5.49
N ILE A 198 2.60 -14.07 4.54
CA ILE A 198 3.61 -13.80 3.51
C ILE A 198 3.18 -12.63 2.62
N ILE A 199 1.94 -12.66 2.15
CA ILE A 199 1.38 -11.64 1.25
C ILE A 199 1.29 -10.32 1.99
N TYR A 200 0.39 -10.21 2.97
CA TYR A 200 0.05 -8.92 3.56
C TYR A 200 1.00 -8.52 4.69
N GLY A 201 1.45 -9.47 5.51
CA GLY A 201 2.42 -9.20 6.57
C GLY A 201 3.78 -8.85 5.97
N GLY A 202 4.27 -9.67 5.04
CA GLY A 202 5.48 -9.40 4.28
C GLY A 202 5.43 -8.06 3.53
N MET A 203 4.31 -7.76 2.86
CA MET A 203 4.12 -6.48 2.18
C MET A 203 4.27 -5.28 3.13
N LEU A 204 3.69 -5.36 4.33
CA LEU A 204 3.78 -4.31 5.34
C LEU A 204 5.20 -4.13 5.90
N PHE A 205 5.91 -5.24 6.18
CA PHE A 205 7.30 -5.19 6.65
C PHE A 205 8.24 -4.62 5.60
N VAL A 206 8.15 -5.11 4.37
CA VAL A 206 9.03 -4.67 3.29
C VAL A 206 8.74 -3.20 2.94
N PHE A 207 7.47 -2.78 2.98
CA PHE A 207 7.13 -1.37 2.82
C PHE A 207 7.71 -0.48 3.93
N ALA A 208 7.60 -0.90 5.20
CA ALA A 208 8.18 -0.18 6.32
C ALA A 208 9.71 -0.05 6.14
N LEU A 209 10.38 -1.13 5.74
CA LEU A 209 11.82 -1.13 5.46
C LEU A 209 12.18 -0.16 4.33
N ALA A 210 11.43 -0.19 3.22
CA ALA A 210 11.65 0.71 2.08
C ALA A 210 11.46 2.18 2.48
N GLN A 211 10.43 2.49 3.26
CA GLN A 211 10.16 3.83 3.78
C GLN A 211 11.26 4.34 4.72
N PHE A 212 11.76 3.48 5.63
CA PHE A 212 12.88 3.84 6.50
C PHE A 212 14.16 4.10 5.71
N ALA A 213 14.44 3.29 4.68
CA ALA A 213 15.59 3.48 3.81
C ALA A 213 15.50 4.81 3.03
N GLU A 214 14.32 5.15 2.52
CA GLU A 214 14.06 6.40 1.78
C GLU A 214 14.23 7.62 2.69
N THR A 215 13.66 7.58 3.90
CA THR A 215 13.80 8.67 4.88
C THR A 215 15.25 8.91 5.32
N ARG A 216 16.04 7.84 5.46
CA ARG A 216 17.48 7.96 5.79
C ARG A 216 18.29 8.54 4.64
N ALA A 217 17.95 8.19 3.41
CA ALA A 217 18.64 8.70 2.22
C ALA A 217 18.40 10.21 2.02
N THR A 218 17.18 10.69 2.29
CA THR A 218 16.86 12.12 2.19
C THR A 218 17.48 12.92 3.34
N GLY A 219 17.42 12.42 4.58
CA GLY A 219 18.00 13.12 5.74
C GLY A 219 19.52 13.31 5.64
N LYS A 220 20.25 12.35 5.08
CA LYS A 220 21.71 12.44 4.90
C LYS A 220 22.12 13.51 3.87
N GLY A 221 21.26 13.79 2.88
CA GLY A 221 21.53 14.79 1.83
C GLY A 221 21.40 16.23 2.30
N ASP A 222 20.64 16.49 3.36
CA ASP A 222 20.49 17.83 3.94
C ASP A 222 21.64 18.16 4.92
N ASP A 223 22.14 17.17 5.67
CA ASP A 223 23.29 17.33 6.57
C ASP A 223 24.60 17.60 5.79
N ASP A 224 24.80 16.94 4.64
CA ASP A 224 25.98 17.16 3.78
C ASP A 224 25.95 18.54 3.06
N ARG A 225 24.81 19.24 3.07
CA ARG A 225 24.64 20.57 2.45
C ARG A 225 24.71 21.72 3.44
N ALA A 226 24.84 21.46 4.74
CA ALA A 226 25.12 22.51 5.71
C ALA A 226 26.57 23.00 5.48
N PRO A 227 26.78 24.20 4.91
CA PRO A 227 28.13 24.72 4.77
C PRO A 227 28.64 25.05 6.17
N GLY A 228 29.88 24.66 6.44
CA GLY A 228 30.62 25.03 7.64
C GLY A 228 30.42 26.51 7.95
N ARG A 229 29.85 26.78 9.13
CA ARG A 229 29.95 28.06 9.80
C ARG A 229 31.27 28.14 10.55
#